data_AF-A0A8B6ETA7-F1
#
_entry.id   AF-A0A8B6ETA7-F1
#
_cell.length_a   1.000
_cell.length_b   1.000
_cell.length_c   1.000
_cell.angle_alpha   90.00
_cell.angle_beta   90.00
_cell.angle_gamma   90.00
#
_symmetry.space_group_name_H-M   'P 1'
#
loop_
_entity.id
_entity.type
_entity.pdbx_description
1 polymer ?
#
loop_
_entity_poly.entity_id
_entity_poly.type
_entity_poly.pdbx_seq_one_letter_code
_entity_poly.pdbx_strand_id
1 'polypeptide(L)'
;PTFTPAITGICNIIGHPGVFVRWKIPDNADMKNVDGYIVAFRKTVPSTAEYHRCVIHDNSMTSHYKEGLQFGMTYQVKVAAYNSLGCGQFTLPKLFVFHGKDASKRRKLNRKLKFKTKIS
;
A
#
# COMPACT_ATOMS: atom_id res chain seq x y z
N PRO A 1 0.14 -11.96 16.29
CA PRO A 1 0.63 -10.81 17.09
C PRO A 1 -0.50 -10.06 17.80
N THR A 2 -0.30 -9.61 19.05
CA THR A 2 -1.33 -8.98 19.90
C THR A 2 -1.30 -7.45 19.90
N PHE A 3 -0.25 -6.83 19.34
CA PHE A 3 -0.17 -5.38 19.19
C PHE A 3 -0.67 -4.93 17.82
N THR A 4 -1.00 -3.64 17.72
CA THR A 4 -1.36 -2.97 16.46
C THR A 4 -0.29 -1.95 16.10
N PRO A 5 0.33 -2.00 14.89
CA PRO A 5 1.22 -0.94 14.44
C PRO A 5 0.53 0.43 14.40
N ALA A 6 1.28 1.52 14.38
CA ALA A 6 0.75 2.86 14.20
C ALA A 6 1.25 3.45 12.88
N ILE A 7 0.36 3.75 11.93
CA ILE A 7 0.75 4.46 10.71
C ILE A 7 1.17 5.88 11.09
N THR A 8 2.44 6.21 10.82
CA THR A 8 3.06 7.50 11.20
C THR A 8 3.28 8.42 10.01
N GLY A 9 3.21 7.92 8.79
CA GLY A 9 3.32 8.78 7.61
C GLY A 9 2.88 8.11 6.33
N ILE A 10 2.26 8.91 5.46
CA ILE A 10 1.94 8.53 4.09
C ILE A 10 2.53 9.63 3.21
N CYS A 11 3.54 9.30 2.42
CA CYS A 11 4.29 10.26 1.62
C CYS A 11 4.06 10.01 0.12
N ASN A 12 3.36 10.93 -0.54
CA ASN A 12 3.33 10.99 -1.99
C ASN A 12 4.68 11.50 -2.47
N ILE A 13 5.36 10.75 -3.32
CA ILE A 13 6.57 11.24 -3.95
C ILE A 13 6.19 11.85 -5.30
N ILE A 14 6.20 13.18 -5.36
CA ILE A 14 5.93 13.90 -6.61
C ILE A 14 6.90 13.38 -7.67
N GLY A 15 6.40 13.12 -8.87
CA GLY A 15 7.23 12.63 -9.97
C GLY A 15 7.49 11.13 -9.98
N HIS A 16 7.01 10.35 -9.00
CA HIS A 16 7.18 8.90 -8.91
C HIS A 16 5.83 8.16 -8.98
N PRO A 17 5.81 6.88 -9.40
CA PRO A 17 4.57 6.12 -9.63
C PRO A 17 3.93 5.52 -8.36
N GLY A 18 4.23 6.06 -7.17
CA GLY A 18 3.81 5.42 -5.91
C GLY A 18 3.95 6.27 -4.65
N VAL A 19 3.56 5.68 -3.53
CA VAL A 19 3.48 6.29 -2.19
C VAL A 19 4.27 5.46 -1.18
N PHE A 20 4.95 6.11 -0.23
CA PHE A 20 5.49 5.43 0.94
C PHE A 20 4.49 5.44 2.09
N VAL A 21 4.29 4.29 2.70
CA VAL A 21 3.56 4.14 3.97
C VAL A 21 4.57 3.77 5.04
N ARG A 22 4.60 4.52 6.14
CA ARG A 22 5.47 4.28 7.30
C ARG A 22 4.62 3.98 8.52
N TRP A 23 5.11 3.06 9.35
CA TRP A 23 4.49 2.76 10.64
C TRP A 23 5.54 2.67 11.74
N LYS A 24 5.09 2.73 12.98
CA LYS A 24 5.87 2.42 14.18
C LYS A 24 5.24 1.24 14.92
N ILE A 25 6.07 0.53 15.65
CA ILE A 25 5.69 -0.55 16.55
C ILE A 25 5.59 0.08 17.95
N PRO A 26 4.57 -0.25 18.76
CA PRO A 26 4.53 0.17 20.17
C PRO A 26 5.75 -0.34 20.94
N ASP A 27 6.32 0.47 21.84
CA ASP A 27 7.56 0.11 22.56
C ASP A 27 7.41 -1.14 23.44
N ASN A 28 6.18 -1.42 23.89
CA ASN A 28 5.83 -2.60 24.70
C ASN A 28 5.38 -3.81 23.88
N ALA A 29 5.55 -3.78 22.54
CA ALA A 29 5.17 -4.89 21.68
C ALA A 29 6.12 -6.08 21.85
N ASP A 30 5.55 -7.29 22.00
CA ASP A 30 6.33 -8.52 21.87
C ASP A 30 6.63 -8.82 20.39
N MET A 31 7.85 -8.50 19.99
CA MET A 31 8.34 -8.69 18.62
C MET A 31 8.88 -10.09 18.34
N LYS A 32 9.06 -10.95 19.36
CA LYS A 32 9.69 -12.27 19.18
C LYS A 32 8.91 -13.18 18.24
N ASN A 33 7.60 -12.99 18.15
CA ASN A 33 6.67 -13.85 17.41
C ASN A 33 6.02 -13.11 16.23
N VAL A 34 6.74 -12.19 15.58
CA VAL A 34 6.25 -11.45 14.40
C VAL A 34 7.05 -11.89 13.19
N ASP A 35 6.36 -12.39 12.16
CA ASP A 35 7.00 -12.81 10.89
C ASP A 35 7.04 -11.66 9.89
N GLY A 36 6.18 -10.64 10.08
CA GLY A 36 6.21 -9.41 9.32
C GLY A 36 4.88 -8.67 9.33
N TYR A 37 4.57 -7.98 8.24
CA TYR A 37 3.41 -7.08 8.15
C TYR A 37 2.55 -7.31 6.92
N ILE A 38 1.27 -7.00 7.06
CA ILE A 38 0.32 -6.90 5.96
C ILE A 38 -0.07 -5.43 5.81
N VAL A 39 0.24 -4.85 4.65
CA VAL A 39 -0.20 -3.49 4.28
C VAL A 39 -1.33 -3.63 3.26
N ALA A 40 -2.53 -3.19 3.64
CA ALA A 40 -3.73 -3.36 2.84
C ALA A 40 -4.22 -2.02 2.30
N PHE A 41 -4.42 -1.95 0.98
CA PHE A 41 -4.88 -0.74 0.27
C PHE A 41 -6.21 -0.99 -0.44
N ARG A 42 -7.08 0.02 -0.48
CA ARG A 42 -8.23 0.05 -1.39
C ARG A 42 -8.57 1.47 -1.82
N LYS A 43 -9.21 1.63 -2.98
CA LYS A 43 -9.87 2.90 -3.32
C LYS A 43 -11.09 3.09 -2.42
N THR A 44 -11.45 4.33 -2.13
CA THR A 44 -12.72 4.63 -1.44
C THR A 44 -13.92 4.60 -2.37
N VAL A 45 -13.69 4.75 -3.68
CA VAL A 45 -14.70 4.71 -4.73
C VAL A 45 -14.32 3.66 -5.78
N PRO A 46 -15.19 2.67 -6.07
CA PRO A 46 -16.45 2.40 -5.36
C PRO A 46 -16.19 1.95 -3.90
N SER A 47 -17.16 2.16 -3.00
CA SER A 47 -17.05 1.76 -1.59
C SER A 47 -16.97 0.24 -1.40
N THR A 48 -17.39 -0.51 -2.42
CA THR A 48 -17.32 -1.97 -2.52
C THR A 48 -15.93 -2.49 -2.91
N ALA A 49 -14.96 -1.61 -3.20
CA ALA A 49 -13.61 -2.04 -3.54
C ALA A 49 -12.99 -2.87 -2.42
N GLU A 50 -12.45 -4.03 -2.79
CA GLU A 50 -11.74 -4.92 -1.87
C GLU A 50 -10.36 -4.37 -1.51
N TYR A 51 -9.87 -4.77 -0.33
CA TYR A 51 -8.50 -4.49 0.08
C TYR A 51 -7.52 -5.41 -0.65
N HIS A 52 -6.64 -4.82 -1.44
CA HIS A 52 -5.45 -5.48 -1.93
C HIS A 52 -4.38 -5.53 -0.84
N ARG A 53 -3.94 -6.74 -0.48
CA ARG A 53 -2.98 -7.00 0.60
C ARG A 53 -1.57 -7.19 0.03
N CYS A 54 -0.62 -6.41 0.53
CA CYS A 54 0.81 -6.62 0.34
C CYS A 54 1.36 -7.29 1.60
N VAL A 55 1.98 -8.45 1.47
CA VAL A 55 2.65 -9.15 2.57
C VAL A 55 4.14 -8.82 2.56
N ILE A 56 4.68 -8.49 3.72
CA ILE A 56 6.08 -8.16 3.94
C ILE A 56 6.64 -9.24 4.88
N HIS A 57 7.56 -10.07 4.38
CA HIS A 57 8.19 -11.17 5.12
C HIS A 57 9.46 -10.72 5.83
N ASP A 58 9.39 -9.56 6.48
CA ASP A 58 10.49 -8.96 7.23
C ASP A 58 9.89 -8.13 8.37
N ASN A 59 10.16 -8.54 9.60
CA ASN A 59 9.64 -7.88 10.81
C ASN A 59 10.43 -6.62 11.21
N SER A 60 11.60 -6.38 10.61
CA SER A 60 12.41 -5.16 10.80
C SER A 60 11.89 -3.98 9.96
N MET A 61 11.11 -4.27 8.91
CA MET A 61 10.55 -3.25 8.03
C MET A 61 9.50 -2.39 8.75
N THR A 62 9.66 -1.08 8.64
CA THR A 62 8.73 -0.08 9.17
C THR A 62 8.17 0.83 8.07
N SER A 63 8.38 0.43 6.81
CA SER A 63 7.84 1.14 5.66
C SER A 63 7.57 0.23 4.46
N HIS A 64 6.71 0.68 3.56
CA HIS A 64 6.39 0.00 2.31
C HIS A 64 6.13 1.01 1.19
N TYR A 65 6.72 0.76 0.03
CA TYR A 65 6.44 1.52 -1.19
C TYR A 65 5.33 0.85 -2.00
N LYS A 66 4.26 1.58 -2.30
CA LYS A 66 3.13 1.09 -3.09
C LYS A 66 3.02 1.83 -4.42
N GLU A 67 3.17 1.09 -5.51
CA GLU A 67 2.90 1.55 -6.88
C GLU A 67 1.53 1.11 -7.40
N GLY A 68 1.24 1.48 -8.65
CA GLY A 68 0.04 1.04 -9.37
C GLY A 68 -1.22 1.78 -8.94
N LEU A 69 -1.06 2.89 -8.22
CA LEU A 69 -2.15 3.75 -7.80
C LEU A 69 -2.58 4.68 -8.94
N GLN A 70 -3.88 4.89 -9.06
CA GLN A 70 -4.47 5.85 -10.00
C GLN A 70 -4.39 7.27 -9.42
N PHE A 71 -3.83 8.20 -10.20
CA PHE A 71 -3.70 9.61 -9.84
C PHE A 71 -5.06 10.26 -9.53
N GLY A 72 -5.09 11.12 -8.52
CA GLY A 72 -6.27 11.87 -8.09
C GLY A 72 -7.31 11.05 -7.33
N MET A 73 -7.06 9.74 -7.13
CA MET A 73 -7.98 8.89 -6.39
C MET A 73 -7.64 8.86 -4.89
N THR A 74 -8.69 8.79 -4.07
CA THR A 74 -8.58 8.59 -2.63
C THR A 74 -8.50 7.11 -2.30
N TYR A 75 -7.56 6.76 -1.43
CA TYR A 75 -7.33 5.41 -0.93
C TYR A 75 -7.43 5.35 0.58
N GLN A 76 -7.79 4.17 1.07
CA GLN A 76 -7.58 3.76 2.44
C GLN A 76 -6.36 2.84 2.50
N VAL A 77 -5.54 3.02 3.55
CA VAL A 77 -4.48 2.09 3.92
C VAL A 77 -4.61 1.69 5.38
N LYS A 78 -4.32 0.42 5.67
CA LYS A 78 -4.22 -0.12 7.03
C LYS A 78 -3.07 -1.13 7.11
N VAL A 79 -2.46 -1.25 8.29
CA VAL A 79 -1.33 -2.16 8.54
C VAL A 79 -1.67 -3.10 9.69
N ALA A 80 -1.26 -4.36 9.59
CA ALA A 80 -1.31 -5.33 10.70
C ALA A 80 0.02 -6.09 10.75
N ALA A 81 0.44 -6.50 11.95
CA ALA A 81 1.50 -7.50 12.09
C ALA A 81 0.89 -8.91 11.91
N TYR A 82 1.65 -9.87 11.40
CA TYR A 82 1.23 -11.27 11.29
C TYR A 82 2.32 -12.22 11.77
N ASN A 83 1.90 -13.46 12.03
CA ASN A 83 2.78 -14.60 12.22
C ASN A 83 2.12 -15.88 11.69
N SER A 84 2.76 -17.03 11.87
CA SER A 84 2.25 -18.35 11.48
C SER A 84 0.87 -18.70 12.04
N LEU A 85 0.46 -18.12 13.18
CA LEU A 85 -0.88 -18.30 13.76
C LEU A 85 -1.92 -17.39 13.11
N GLY A 86 -1.50 -16.35 12.40
CA GLY A 86 -2.36 -15.51 11.59
C GLY A 86 -2.08 -14.01 11.70
N CYS A 87 -3.04 -13.24 11.20
CA CYS A 87 -3.00 -11.78 11.17
C CYS A 87 -3.50 -11.20 12.49
N GLY A 88 -2.74 -10.27 13.07
CA GLY A 88 -3.19 -9.46 14.20
C GLY A 88 -4.20 -8.39 13.77
N GLN A 89 -4.55 -7.51 14.71
CA GLN A 89 -5.48 -6.41 14.45
C GLN A 89 -4.87 -5.39 13.47
N PHE A 90 -5.69 -4.96 12.50
CA PHE A 90 -5.34 -3.86 11.63
C PHE A 90 -5.47 -2.52 12.35
N THR A 91 -4.61 -1.56 11.97
CA THR A 91 -4.82 -0.15 12.31
C THR A 91 -6.19 0.34 11.84
N LEU A 92 -6.67 1.43 12.45
CA LEU A 92 -7.73 2.22 11.81
C LEU A 92 -7.27 2.63 10.39
N PRO A 93 -8.14 2.54 9.37
CA PRO A 93 -7.79 2.96 8.03
C PRO A 93 -7.41 4.45 7.99
N LYS A 94 -6.27 4.76 7.37
CA LYS A 94 -5.86 6.14 7.06
C LYS A 94 -6.18 6.44 5.61
N LEU A 95 -6.66 7.66 5.36
CA LEU A 95 -6.97 8.15 4.03
C LEU A 95 -5.79 8.91 3.43
N PHE A 96 -5.61 8.78 2.13
CA PHE A 96 -4.72 9.66 1.36
C PHE A 96 -5.21 9.77 -0.08
N VAL A 97 -4.92 10.89 -0.73
CA VAL A 97 -5.10 11.06 -2.18
C VAL A 97 -3.76 10.83 -2.86
N PHE A 98 -3.74 10.06 -3.94
CA PHE A 98 -2.51 9.81 -4.68
C PHE A 98 -2.23 10.93 -5.69
N HIS A 99 -1.11 11.61 -5.52
CA HIS A 99 -0.68 12.75 -6.36
C HIS A 99 0.64 12.48 -7.12
N GLY A 100 1.12 11.24 -7.14
CA GLY A 100 2.33 10.86 -7.89
C GLY A 100 2.10 10.80 -9.41
N LYS A 101 3.11 10.35 -10.17
CA LYS A 101 2.94 10.14 -11.62
C LYS A 101 1.94 9.01 -11.88
N ASP A 102 1.00 9.26 -12.78
CA ASP A 102 0.00 8.27 -13.18
C ASP A 102 0.62 7.15 -14.04
N ALA A 103 0.97 6.03 -13.42
CA ALA A 103 1.46 4.84 -14.13
C ALA A 103 0.41 4.24 -15.09
N SER A 104 -0.89 4.48 -14.84
CA SER A 104 -1.98 3.91 -15.63
C SER A 104 -2.14 4.56 -17.01
N LYS A 105 -1.89 5.88 -17.11
CA LYS A 105 -1.82 6.61 -18.39
C LYS A 105 -0.72 6.05 -19.30
N ARG A 106 0.45 5.72 -18.75
CA ARG A 106 1.59 5.17 -19.52
C ARG A 106 1.27 3.79 -20.13
N ARG A 107 0.57 2.91 -19.39
CA ARG A 107 0.12 1.60 -19.91
C ARG A 107 -0.89 1.74 -21.05
N LYS A 108 -1.84 2.70 -20.97
CA LYS A 108 -2.79 2.98 -22.07
C LYS A 108 -2.09 3.58 -23.29
N LEU A 109 -1.17 4.53 -23.09
CA LEU A 109 -0.39 5.13 -24.17
C LEU A 109 0.44 4.08 -24.92
N ASN A 110 1.19 3.23 -24.19
CA ASN A 110 2.03 2.19 -24.80
C ASN A 110 1.20 1.16 -25.58
N ARG A 111 -0.01 0.81 -25.12
CA ARG A 111 -0.93 -0.04 -25.89
C ARG A 111 -1.39 0.62 -27.18
N LYS A 112 -1.68 1.92 -27.16
CA LYS A 112 -2.12 2.68 -28.34
C LYS A 112 -1.00 2.85 -29.38
N LEU A 113 0.24 3.11 -28.95
CA LEU A 113 1.41 3.15 -29.85
C LEU A 113 1.68 1.80 -30.50
N LYS A 114 1.66 0.70 -29.73
CA LYS A 114 1.84 -0.66 -30.28
C LYS A 114 0.77 -1.05 -31.28
N PHE A 115 -0.46 -0.56 -31.11
CA PHE A 115 -1.53 -0.76 -32.10
C PHE A 115 -1.26 0.01 -33.39
N LYS A 116 -0.78 1.26 -33.31
CA LYS A 116 -0.45 2.07 -34.50
C LYS A 116 0.69 1.47 -35.34
N THR A 117 1.73 0.91 -34.72
CA THR A 117 2.88 0.32 -35.44
C THR A 117 2.62 -1.08 -36.00
N LYS A 118 1.46 -1.68 -35.71
CA LYS A 118 1.07 -3.00 -36.25
C LYS A 118 0.18 -2.92 -37.50
N ILE A 119 -0.27 -1.71 -37.84
CA ILE A 119 -1.20 -1.44 -38.95
C ILE A 119 -0.50 -0.62 -40.06
N SER A 120 0.80 -0.35 -39.91
CA SER A 120 1.69 0.24 -40.92
C SER A 120 2.65 -0.83 -41.43
#